data_AF-A0A6J4U3S4-F1
#
_entry.id   AF-A0A6J4U3S4-F1
#
_cell.length_a   1.000
_cell.length_b   1.000
_cell.length_c   1.000
_cell.angle_alpha   90.00
_cell.angle_beta   90.00
_cell.angle_gamma   90.00
#
_symmetry.space_group_name_H-M   'P 1'
#
loop_
_entity.id
_entity.type
_entity.pdbx_description
1 polymer ?
#
loop_
_entity_poly.entity_id
_entity_poly.type
_entity_poly.pdbx_seq_one_letter_code
_entity_poly.pdbx_strand_id
1 'polypeptide(L)'
;MVGIGFGPAHHIFPPQRDGGAEHLAAWLADHPGARLVAVDTVAKLRPQGSTNANLYAADYAAAGAFKAVADAAGVALVLVHHTRKADAEDPLDTVSGTNGLAGAADTVLVIRREAGRHDATLYVRGRDVPEAEHALGFDDAACAWTLLGDAADYRRSGERAAVLAALDGLAGGLAPKDLAEALGKTGGAVRVLLHRMQQAGEVVNTGGRYALPPGNTGNGVTHTGADPVTALHLLPGGDTPATAAARSCCVACGAPLPPDRRSTRAPCVERAA
;
A
#
# COMPACT_ATOMS: atom_id res chain seq x y z
N MET A 1 -17.43 -18.65 7.31
CA MET A 1 -16.21 -19.24 7.89
C MET A 1 -15.10 -19.10 6.85
N VAL A 2 -14.23 -18.08 6.93
CA VAL A 2 -13.09 -17.93 5.98
C VAL A 2 -12.00 -17.07 6.61
N GLY A 3 -10.77 -17.59 6.62
CA GLY A 3 -9.56 -16.99 7.23
C GLY A 3 -8.96 -15.79 6.48
N ILE A 4 -7.99 -15.17 7.15
CA ILE A 4 -7.21 -13.99 6.76
C ILE A 4 -5.73 -14.34 7.07
N GLY A 5 -4.80 -14.15 6.12
CA GLY A 5 -3.34 -14.31 6.30
C GLY A 5 -2.62 -12.98 6.00
N PHE A 6 -1.50 -12.60 6.64
CA PHE A 6 -0.21 -13.30 6.73
C PHE A 6 0.42 -13.30 8.16
N GLY A 7 0.89 -14.46 8.62
CA GLY A 7 1.51 -14.73 9.94
C GLY A 7 1.07 -16.09 10.51
N PRO A 8 1.81 -16.75 11.42
CA PRO A 8 1.58 -18.16 11.82
C PRO A 8 0.25 -18.45 12.56
N ALA A 9 -0.62 -17.47 12.75
CA ALA A 9 -1.94 -17.64 13.34
C ALA A 9 -3.00 -16.95 12.46
N HIS A 10 -3.62 -17.73 11.58
CA HIS A 10 -4.87 -17.32 10.94
C HIS A 10 -5.96 -17.30 12.02
N HIS A 11 -6.33 -16.12 12.50
CA HIS A 11 -7.35 -15.99 13.52
C HIS A 11 -8.70 -15.65 12.88
N ILE A 12 -9.73 -16.46 13.16
CA ILE A 12 -11.08 -16.22 12.63
C ILE A 12 -11.79 -15.25 13.56
N PHE A 13 -12.23 -14.11 13.02
CA PHE A 13 -12.96 -13.09 13.75
C PHE A 13 -14.47 -13.16 13.51
N PRO A 14 -15.29 -12.94 14.55
CA PRO A 14 -16.71 -12.69 14.37
C PRO A 14 -16.92 -11.33 13.67
N PRO A 15 -18.05 -11.13 12.95
CA PRO A 15 -18.40 -9.82 12.40
C PRO A 15 -18.65 -8.81 13.53
N GLN A 16 -18.65 -7.51 13.22
CA GLN A 16 -18.77 -6.49 14.27
C GLN A 16 -20.05 -6.61 15.11
N ARG A 17 -21.18 -6.99 14.50
CA ARG A 17 -22.44 -7.21 15.22
C ARG A 17 -22.37 -8.31 16.30
N ASP A 18 -21.40 -9.22 16.18
CA ASP A 18 -21.22 -10.38 17.06
C ASP A 18 -19.99 -10.17 17.97
N GLY A 19 -19.52 -8.92 18.13
CA GLY A 19 -18.43 -8.56 19.04
C GLY A 19 -17.03 -8.59 18.43
N GLY A 20 -16.90 -8.31 17.13
CA GLY A 20 -15.62 -8.36 16.40
C GLY A 20 -14.50 -7.52 17.02
N ALA A 21 -14.79 -6.28 17.40
CA ALA A 21 -13.84 -5.37 18.04
C ALA A 21 -13.44 -5.86 19.45
N GLU A 22 -14.38 -6.35 20.24
CA GLU A 22 -14.14 -6.93 21.56
C GLU A 22 -13.27 -8.18 21.47
N HIS A 23 -13.50 -9.02 20.46
CA HIS A 23 -12.65 -10.16 20.15
C HIS A 23 -11.22 -9.71 19.84
N LEU A 24 -11.07 -8.67 19.01
CA LEU A 24 -9.76 -8.10 18.69
C LEU A 24 -9.04 -7.57 19.93
N ALA A 25 -9.75 -6.87 20.82
CA ALA A 25 -9.18 -6.37 22.07
C ALA A 25 -8.68 -7.53 22.96
N ALA A 26 -9.46 -8.59 23.11
CA ALA A 26 -9.05 -9.77 23.87
C ALA A 26 -7.83 -10.45 23.25
N TRP A 27 -7.83 -10.61 21.92
CA TRP A 27 -6.69 -11.19 21.22
C TRP A 27 -5.42 -10.36 21.38
N LEU A 28 -5.50 -9.02 21.28
CA LEU A 28 -4.35 -8.13 21.48
C LEU A 28 -3.83 -8.16 22.92
N ALA A 29 -4.70 -8.34 23.91
CA ALA A 29 -4.29 -8.51 25.31
C ALA A 29 -3.46 -9.79 25.51
N ASP A 30 -3.82 -10.88 24.82
CA ASP A 30 -3.08 -12.14 24.85
C ASP A 30 -1.80 -12.11 23.99
N HIS A 31 -1.68 -11.13 23.10
CA HIS A 31 -0.57 -11.00 22.14
C HIS A 31 0.11 -9.61 22.22
N PRO A 32 0.75 -9.26 23.35
CA PRO A 32 1.36 -7.93 23.56
C PRO A 32 2.52 -7.61 22.60
N GLY A 33 3.03 -8.60 21.86
CA GLY A 33 4.01 -8.43 20.80
C GLY A 33 3.44 -8.01 19.45
N ALA A 34 2.12 -8.04 19.27
CA ALA A 34 1.47 -7.64 18.03
C ALA A 34 1.70 -6.14 17.75
N ARG A 35 1.97 -5.80 16.49
CA ARG A 35 2.18 -4.41 16.03
C ARG A 35 1.36 -4.04 14.81
N LEU A 36 0.83 -5.03 14.09
CA LEU A 36 0.04 -4.86 12.88
C LEU A 36 -1.11 -5.87 12.89
N VAL A 37 -2.29 -5.38 12.55
CA VAL A 37 -3.50 -6.17 12.29
C VAL A 37 -3.95 -5.84 10.88
N ALA A 38 -4.06 -6.86 10.02
CA ALA A 38 -4.59 -6.72 8.67
C ALA A 38 -5.91 -7.48 8.54
N VAL A 39 -6.95 -6.80 8.03
CA VAL A 39 -8.29 -7.37 7.85
C VAL A 39 -8.64 -7.41 6.37
N ASP A 40 -8.78 -8.63 5.84
CA ASP A 40 -9.13 -8.89 4.44
C ASP A 40 -10.46 -9.68 4.31
N THR A 41 -11.58 -9.09 3.90
CA THR A 41 -11.88 -7.68 3.58
C THR A 41 -12.89 -7.09 4.57
N VAL A 42 -13.00 -5.75 4.59
CA VAL A 42 -13.96 -4.98 5.42
C VAL A 42 -15.42 -5.40 5.25
N ALA A 43 -15.79 -5.96 4.09
CA ALA A 43 -17.14 -6.50 3.87
C ALA A 43 -17.58 -7.51 4.95
N LYS A 44 -16.60 -8.20 5.59
CA LYS A 44 -16.84 -9.14 6.69
C LYS A 44 -17.18 -8.46 8.02
N LEU A 45 -16.90 -7.17 8.18
CA LEU A 45 -17.19 -6.39 9.38
C LEU A 45 -18.63 -5.85 9.40
N ARG A 46 -19.31 -5.85 8.25
CA ARG A 46 -20.65 -5.27 8.09
C ARG A 46 -21.73 -6.11 8.81
N PRO A 47 -22.72 -5.47 9.48
CA PRO A 47 -23.94 -6.16 9.89
C PRO A 47 -24.69 -6.71 8.67
N GLN A 48 -25.06 -7.99 8.64
CA GLN A 48 -25.88 -8.50 7.53
C GLN A 48 -27.31 -7.92 7.62
N GLY A 49 -27.83 -7.40 6.50
CA GLY A 49 -29.23 -6.95 6.37
C GLY A 49 -29.46 -5.44 6.35
N SER A 50 -28.42 -4.60 6.28
CA SER A 50 -28.59 -3.14 6.19
C SER A 50 -29.07 -2.67 4.81
N THR A 51 -30.16 -1.92 4.76
CA THR A 51 -30.64 -1.20 3.56
C THR A 51 -29.58 -0.21 3.05
N ASN A 52 -29.48 -0.01 1.72
CA ASN A 52 -28.47 0.85 1.06
C ASN A 52 -28.27 2.24 1.71
N ALA A 53 -29.35 2.87 2.19
CA ALA A 53 -29.31 4.19 2.83
C ALA A 53 -28.52 4.24 4.16
N ASN A 54 -28.28 3.09 4.82
CA ASN A 54 -27.61 3.03 6.12
C ASN A 54 -26.20 2.40 6.06
N LEU A 55 -25.71 2.07 4.86
CA LEU A 55 -24.40 1.43 4.69
C LEU A 55 -23.25 2.35 5.11
N TYR A 56 -23.37 3.66 4.85
CA TYR A 56 -22.31 4.62 5.21
C TYR A 56 -22.09 4.68 6.70
N ALA A 57 -23.17 4.88 7.46
CA ALA A 57 -23.11 4.98 8.90
C ALA A 57 -22.66 3.66 9.51
N ALA A 58 -23.10 2.52 8.96
CA ALA A 58 -22.68 1.20 9.39
C ALA A 58 -21.18 0.96 9.15
N ASP A 59 -20.66 1.31 7.97
CA ASP A 59 -19.24 1.19 7.63
C ASP A 59 -18.36 2.08 8.52
N TYR A 60 -18.78 3.33 8.71
CA TYR A 60 -18.08 4.29 9.58
C TYR A 60 -18.07 3.81 11.04
N ALA A 61 -19.21 3.36 11.57
CA ALA A 61 -19.32 2.88 12.94
C ALA A 61 -18.49 1.60 13.16
N ALA A 62 -18.54 0.66 12.22
CA ALA A 62 -17.74 -0.55 12.30
C ALA A 62 -16.24 -0.23 12.25
N ALA A 63 -15.79 0.56 11.28
CA ALA A 63 -14.39 0.97 11.19
C ALA A 63 -13.93 1.74 12.43
N GLY A 64 -14.76 2.64 12.96
CA GLY A 64 -14.50 3.38 14.20
C GLY A 64 -14.32 2.48 15.42
N ALA A 65 -15.13 1.42 15.56
CA ALA A 65 -15.00 0.46 16.67
C ALA A 65 -13.66 -0.29 16.62
N PHE A 66 -13.25 -0.77 15.45
CA PHE A 66 -11.95 -1.43 15.27
C PHE A 66 -10.77 -0.45 15.46
N LYS A 67 -10.91 0.78 14.94
CA LYS A 67 -9.91 1.83 15.12
C LYS A 67 -9.70 2.16 16.59
N ALA A 68 -10.76 2.30 17.39
CA ALA A 68 -10.65 2.59 18.82
C ALA A 68 -9.85 1.52 19.57
N VAL A 69 -10.05 0.23 19.23
CA VAL A 69 -9.27 -0.88 19.79
C VAL A 69 -7.80 -0.79 19.37
N ALA A 70 -7.54 -0.53 18.08
CA ALA A 70 -6.19 -0.42 17.56
C ALA A 70 -5.42 0.76 18.19
N ASP A 71 -6.07 1.93 18.30
CA ASP A 71 -5.52 3.13 18.92
C ASP A 71 -5.20 2.88 20.40
N ALA A 72 -6.10 2.24 21.16
CA ALA A 72 -5.90 1.92 22.56
C ALA A 72 -4.76 0.90 22.79
N ALA A 73 -4.58 -0.03 21.86
CA ALA A 73 -3.51 -1.03 21.92
C ALA A 73 -2.18 -0.55 21.31
N GLY A 74 -2.16 0.61 20.64
CA GLY A 74 -0.96 1.13 19.96
C GLY A 74 -0.50 0.27 18.78
N VAL A 75 -1.44 -0.33 18.03
CA VAL A 75 -1.15 -1.20 16.88
C VAL A 75 -1.65 -0.60 15.58
N ALA A 76 -0.93 -0.85 14.47
CA ALA A 76 -1.39 -0.46 13.14
C ALA A 76 -2.55 -1.36 12.69
N LEU A 77 -3.62 -0.76 12.17
CA LEU A 77 -4.77 -1.47 11.59
C LEU A 77 -4.85 -1.19 10.09
N VAL A 78 -4.74 -2.24 9.28
CA VAL A 78 -4.92 -2.18 7.83
C VAL A 78 -6.23 -2.86 7.47
N LEU A 79 -7.13 -2.09 6.87
CA LEU A 79 -8.43 -2.55 6.42
C LEU A 79 -8.45 -2.66 4.89
N VAL A 80 -8.56 -3.88 4.36
CA VAL A 80 -8.60 -4.12 2.91
C VAL A 80 -10.04 -4.03 2.41
N HIS A 81 -10.28 -3.18 1.42
CA HIS A 81 -11.58 -3.00 0.79
C HIS A 81 -11.46 -3.00 -0.73
N HIS A 82 -12.46 -3.55 -1.41
CA HIS A 82 -12.49 -3.55 -2.87
C HIS A 82 -12.93 -2.18 -3.39
N THR A 83 -12.24 -1.68 -4.40
CA THR A 83 -12.69 -0.51 -5.18
C THR A 83 -13.72 -0.94 -6.23
N ARG A 84 -14.64 -0.04 -6.59
CA ARG A 84 -15.53 -0.26 -7.73
C ARG A 84 -14.77 -0.04 -9.04
N LYS A 85 -15.08 -0.82 -10.08
CA LYS A 85 -14.48 -0.73 -11.43
C LYS A 85 -14.93 0.50 -12.26
N ALA A 86 -15.50 1.53 -11.63
CA ALA A 86 -15.88 2.74 -12.34
C ALA A 86 -14.70 3.70 -12.34
N ASP A 87 -14.27 4.14 -13.53
CA ASP A 87 -13.33 5.25 -13.67
C ASP A 87 -13.94 6.47 -12.97
N ALA A 88 -13.41 6.81 -11.80
CA ALA A 88 -13.75 8.05 -11.11
C ALA A 88 -12.53 8.98 -11.18
N GLU A 89 -12.81 10.25 -11.45
CA GLU A 89 -11.83 11.32 -11.56
C GLU A 89 -11.02 11.45 -10.25
N ASP A 90 -11.66 11.23 -9.09
CA ASP A 90 -11.02 11.11 -7.78
C ASP A 90 -10.83 9.62 -7.36
N PRO A 91 -9.59 9.16 -7.07
CA PRO A 91 -9.30 7.88 -6.41
C PRO A 91 -10.17 7.55 -5.20
N LEU A 92 -10.53 8.53 -4.38
CA LEU A 92 -11.33 8.33 -3.18
C LEU A 92 -12.76 7.94 -3.52
N ASP A 93 -13.31 8.44 -4.63
CA ASP A 93 -14.64 8.07 -5.13
C ASP A 93 -14.72 6.63 -5.66
N THR A 94 -13.57 5.96 -5.81
CA THR A 94 -13.49 4.54 -6.19
C THR A 94 -13.53 3.60 -4.98
N VAL A 95 -13.31 4.09 -3.76
CA VAL A 95 -13.46 3.32 -2.52
C VAL A 95 -14.95 3.01 -2.36
N SER A 96 -15.35 1.79 -2.70
CA SER A 96 -16.74 1.47 -3.05
C SER A 96 -17.76 1.80 -1.94
N GLY A 97 -18.77 2.59 -2.33
CA GLY A 97 -20.14 2.56 -1.80
C GLY A 97 -20.47 3.58 -0.72
N THR A 98 -19.51 3.92 0.13
CA THR A 98 -19.73 4.88 1.21
C THR A 98 -18.39 5.54 1.56
N ASN A 99 -18.29 6.86 1.50
CA ASN A 99 -17.10 7.59 1.97
C ASN A 99 -16.83 7.40 3.48
N GLY A 100 -17.59 6.52 4.17
CA GLY A 100 -17.53 6.29 5.61
C GLY A 100 -16.25 5.57 6.02
N LEU A 101 -15.73 4.66 5.19
CA LEU A 101 -14.44 4.02 5.47
C LEU A 101 -13.28 4.99 5.35
N ALA A 102 -13.25 5.79 4.28
CA ALA A 102 -12.24 6.83 4.10
C ALA A 102 -12.33 7.89 5.20
N GLY A 103 -13.54 8.25 5.64
CA GLY A 103 -13.75 9.21 6.73
C GLY A 103 -13.32 8.71 8.11
N ALA A 104 -13.31 7.39 8.35
CA ALA A 104 -12.86 6.80 9.61
C ALA A 104 -11.35 6.49 9.64
N ALA A 105 -10.69 6.43 8.49
CA ALA A 105 -9.28 6.09 8.36
C ALA A 105 -8.35 7.29 8.57
N ASP A 106 -7.17 7.07 9.16
CA ASP A 106 -6.13 8.11 9.24
C ASP A 106 -5.38 8.28 7.91
N THR A 107 -5.29 7.20 7.12
CA THR A 107 -4.65 7.18 5.80
C THR A 107 -5.40 6.23 4.87
N VAL A 108 -5.60 6.67 3.63
CA VAL A 108 -6.22 5.91 2.55
C VAL A 108 -5.16 5.61 1.49
N LEU A 109 -5.08 4.34 1.11
CA LEU A 109 -4.22 3.82 0.06
C LEU A 109 -5.09 3.20 -1.02
N VAL A 110 -4.92 3.61 -2.28
CA VAL A 110 -5.68 3.06 -3.41
C VAL A 110 -4.71 2.57 -4.48
N ILE A 111 -4.73 1.26 -4.74
CA ILE A 111 -3.97 0.67 -5.85
C ILE A 111 -4.87 0.60 -7.09
N ARG A 112 -4.44 1.25 -8.17
CA ARG A 112 -5.10 1.26 -9.47
C ARG A 112 -4.22 0.56 -10.50
N ARG A 113 -4.72 -0.51 -11.10
CA ARG A 113 -4.03 -1.22 -12.20
C ARG A 113 -4.54 -0.68 -13.53
N GLU A 114 -3.64 -0.28 -14.42
CA GLU A 114 -4.01 0.01 -15.80
C GLU A 114 -4.24 -1.30 -16.56
N ALA A 115 -5.33 -1.38 -17.32
CA ALA A 115 -5.66 -2.59 -18.07
C ALA A 115 -4.54 -2.92 -19.08
N GLY A 116 -4.05 -4.16 -19.06
CA GLY A 116 -3.01 -4.63 -19.98
C GLY A 116 -1.58 -4.23 -19.61
N ARG A 117 -1.36 -3.60 -18.43
CA ARG A 117 -0.02 -3.36 -17.88
C ARG A 117 0.22 -4.18 -16.61
N HIS A 118 1.48 -4.57 -16.39
CA HIS A 118 1.92 -5.17 -15.12
C HIS A 118 2.08 -4.11 -14.01
N ASP A 119 2.26 -2.85 -14.40
CA ASP A 119 2.42 -1.73 -13.48
C ASP A 119 1.07 -1.24 -12.93
N ALA A 120 1.12 -0.59 -11.78
CA ALA A 120 -0.01 0.03 -11.10
C ALA A 120 0.37 1.43 -10.56
N THR A 121 -0.63 2.20 -10.16
CA THR A 121 -0.44 3.43 -9.39
C THR A 121 -0.93 3.22 -7.97
N LEU A 122 -0.13 3.62 -6.99
CA LEU A 122 -0.52 3.77 -5.60
C LEU A 122 -0.86 5.24 -5.33
N TYR A 123 -2.13 5.51 -5.10
CA TYR A 123 -2.57 6.79 -4.55
C TYR A 123 -2.54 6.73 -3.02
N VAL A 124 -2.01 7.78 -2.39
CA VAL A 124 -1.91 7.93 -0.94
C VAL A 124 -2.50 9.26 -0.53
N ARG A 125 -3.33 9.28 0.52
CA ARG A 125 -3.75 10.50 1.20
C ARG A 125 -4.03 10.20 2.67
N GLY A 126 -3.61 11.08 3.57
CA GLY A 126 -3.89 10.91 5.00
C GLY A 126 -3.95 12.22 5.77
N ARG A 127 -4.25 12.12 7.06
CA ARG A 127 -4.23 13.26 7.99
C ARG A 127 -2.83 13.83 8.15
N ASP A 128 -1.84 12.94 8.28
CA ASP A 128 -0.44 13.27 8.58
C ASP A 128 0.51 12.90 7.43
N VAL A 129 -0.05 12.55 6.27
CA VAL A 129 0.71 12.14 5.07
C VAL A 129 0.24 12.96 3.88
N PRO A 130 1.15 13.62 3.14
CA PRO A 130 0.78 14.40 1.97
C PRO A 130 0.16 13.50 0.89
N GLU A 131 -0.70 14.11 0.09
CA GLU A 131 -1.26 13.44 -1.07
C GLU A 131 -0.16 13.16 -2.10
N ALA A 132 -0.09 11.91 -2.58
CA ALA A 132 0.93 11.47 -3.53
C ALA A 132 0.43 10.33 -4.42
N GLU A 133 0.98 10.25 -5.63
CA GLU A 133 0.81 9.12 -6.55
C GLU A 133 2.16 8.50 -6.89
N HIS A 134 2.29 7.20 -6.64
CA HIS A 134 3.50 6.45 -6.91
C HIS A 134 3.27 5.38 -7.96
N ALA A 135 4.24 5.19 -8.86
CA ALA A 135 4.26 4.02 -9.74
C ALA A 135 4.65 2.78 -8.93
N LEU A 136 3.96 1.68 -9.20
CA LEU A 136 4.22 0.36 -8.62
C LEU A 136 4.52 -0.64 -9.73
N GLY A 137 5.55 -1.47 -9.53
CA GLY A 137 5.80 -2.66 -10.32
C GLY A 137 5.38 -3.91 -9.55
N PHE A 138 4.77 -4.89 -10.24
CA PHE A 138 4.44 -6.18 -9.65
C PHE A 138 5.45 -7.25 -10.08
N ASP A 139 6.02 -7.95 -9.12
CA ASP A 139 6.84 -9.14 -9.34
C ASP A 139 5.96 -10.38 -9.12
N ASP A 140 5.63 -11.09 -10.21
CA ASP A 140 4.80 -12.30 -10.18
C ASP A 140 5.49 -13.46 -9.44
N ALA A 141 6.81 -13.55 -9.46
CA ALA A 141 7.56 -14.62 -8.79
C ALA A 141 7.61 -14.39 -7.27
N ALA A 142 7.78 -13.15 -6.84
CA ALA A 142 7.77 -12.78 -5.43
C ALA A 142 6.35 -12.52 -4.87
N CYS A 143 5.35 -12.39 -5.74
CA CYS A 143 4.00 -11.95 -5.39
C CYS A 143 4.02 -10.62 -4.60
N ALA A 144 4.85 -9.68 -5.05
CA ALA A 144 5.17 -8.45 -4.31
C ALA A 144 5.08 -7.21 -5.18
N TRP A 145 4.71 -6.09 -4.56
CA TRP A 145 4.72 -4.77 -5.18
C TRP A 145 5.99 -4.00 -4.78
N THR A 146 6.58 -3.29 -5.73
CA THR A 146 7.75 -2.42 -5.53
C THR A 146 7.43 -1.00 -5.96
N LEU A 147 7.83 0.00 -5.16
CA LEU A 147 7.74 1.41 -5.53
C LEU A 147 8.77 1.74 -6.61
N LEU A 148 8.32 2.29 -7.74
CA LEU A 148 9.16 2.70 -8.87
C LEU A 148 9.42 4.22 -8.90
N GLY A 149 8.81 4.97 -7.98
CA GLY A 149 8.94 6.42 -7.85
C GLY A 149 7.63 7.17 -8.05
N ASP A 150 7.72 8.46 -8.36
CA ASP A 150 6.56 9.29 -8.71
C ASP A 150 5.88 8.78 -9.99
N ALA A 151 4.55 8.71 -9.97
CA ALA A 151 3.78 8.16 -11.08
C ALA A 151 3.87 9.01 -12.36
N ALA A 152 3.95 10.33 -12.24
CA ALA A 152 4.03 11.23 -13.39
C ALA A 152 5.42 11.17 -14.04
N ASP A 153 6.48 11.07 -13.24
CA ASP A 153 7.85 10.93 -13.74
C ASP A 153 8.09 9.56 -14.38
N TYR A 154 7.58 8.47 -13.79
CA TYR A 154 7.63 7.13 -14.39
C TYR A 154 6.91 7.08 -15.74
N ARG A 155 5.69 7.65 -15.80
CA ARG A 155 4.90 7.73 -17.05
C ARG A 155 5.64 8.54 -18.11
N ARG A 156 6.22 9.69 -17.75
CA ARG A 156 7.01 10.52 -18.67
C ARG A 156 8.21 9.77 -19.23
N SER A 157 8.90 8.98 -18.39
CA SER A 157 10.06 8.18 -18.81
C SER A 157 9.64 7.09 -19.80
N GLY A 158 8.54 6.39 -19.54
CA GLY A 158 7.97 5.41 -20.46
C GLY A 158 7.52 6.02 -21.79
N GLU A 159 6.93 7.21 -21.78
CA GLU A 159 6.55 7.94 -23.01
C GLU A 159 7.76 8.32 -23.86
N ARG A 160 8.85 8.78 -23.23
CA ARG A 160 10.12 9.06 -23.93
C ARG A 160 10.70 7.80 -24.54
N ALA A 161 10.78 6.72 -23.77
CA ALA A 161 11.27 5.42 -24.25
C ALA A 161 10.45 4.91 -25.46
N ALA A 162 9.13 5.05 -25.43
CA ALA A 162 8.26 4.66 -26.54
C ALA A 162 8.49 5.52 -27.80
N VAL A 163 8.70 6.83 -27.64
CA VAL A 163 9.09 7.70 -28.77
C VAL A 163 10.44 7.26 -29.35
N LEU A 164 11.44 7.02 -28.51
CA LEU A 164 12.77 6.58 -28.98
C LEU A 164 12.68 5.24 -29.71
N ALA A 165 11.93 4.28 -29.19
CA ALA A 165 11.69 2.99 -29.84
C ALA A 165 10.96 3.13 -31.19
N ALA A 166 9.97 4.02 -31.28
CA ALA A 166 9.26 4.29 -32.53
C ALA A 166 10.13 4.96 -33.59
N LEU A 167 11.20 5.67 -33.18
CA LEU A 167 12.15 6.33 -34.07
C LEU A 167 13.36 5.45 -34.41
N ASP A 168 13.59 4.37 -33.67
CA ASP A 168 14.74 3.48 -33.87
C ASP A 168 14.71 2.84 -35.27
N GLY A 169 15.88 2.81 -35.92
CA GLY A 169 16.02 2.30 -37.30
C GLY A 169 15.40 3.15 -38.41
N LEU A 170 14.73 4.27 -38.13
CA LEU A 170 14.10 5.13 -39.13
C LEU A 170 14.96 6.36 -39.46
N ALA A 171 15.86 6.21 -40.43
CA ALA A 171 16.79 7.27 -40.86
C ALA A 171 16.08 8.57 -41.33
N GLY A 172 14.84 8.49 -41.82
CA GLY A 172 14.04 9.64 -42.26
C GLY A 172 13.17 10.28 -41.17
N GLY A 173 13.11 9.68 -39.97
CA GLY A 173 12.26 10.14 -38.88
C GLY A 173 10.76 10.08 -39.14
N LEU A 174 9.97 10.36 -38.10
CA LEU A 174 8.51 10.38 -38.15
C LEU A 174 7.97 11.79 -37.92
N ALA A 175 6.85 12.12 -38.57
CA ALA A 175 6.13 13.35 -38.25
C ALA A 175 5.38 13.19 -36.92
N PRO A 176 5.10 14.29 -36.19
CA PRO A 176 4.32 14.22 -34.94
C PRO A 176 2.96 13.55 -35.08
N LYS A 177 2.34 13.61 -36.27
CA LYS A 177 1.08 12.93 -36.57
C LYS A 177 1.26 11.41 -36.58
N ASP A 178 2.30 10.92 -37.26
CA ASP A 178 2.59 9.49 -37.37
C ASP A 178 2.98 8.91 -36.01
N LEU A 179 3.75 9.66 -35.21
CA LEU A 179 4.05 9.30 -33.81
C LEU A 179 2.82 9.29 -32.93
N ALA A 180 1.92 10.26 -33.09
CA ALA A 180 0.66 10.29 -32.33
C ALA A 180 -0.21 9.07 -32.63
N GLU A 181 -0.29 8.66 -33.89
CA GLU A 181 -0.99 7.45 -34.30
C GLU A 181 -0.32 6.18 -33.75
N ALA A 182 0.99 6.05 -33.93
CA ALA A 182 1.75 4.88 -33.45
C ALA A 182 1.70 4.72 -31.92
N LEU A 183 1.67 5.82 -31.17
CA LEU A 183 1.64 5.82 -29.70
C LEU A 183 0.23 5.86 -29.12
N GLY A 184 -0.82 5.96 -29.94
CA GLY A 184 -2.20 6.09 -29.48
C GLY A 184 -2.44 7.37 -28.66
N LYS A 185 -1.74 8.47 -28.97
CA LYS A 185 -1.78 9.74 -28.23
C LYS A 185 -2.33 10.87 -29.08
N THR A 186 -2.70 11.98 -28.45
CA THR A 186 -3.09 13.19 -29.18
C THR A 186 -1.87 13.88 -29.78
N GLY A 187 -2.03 14.47 -30.97
CA GLY A 187 -0.95 15.22 -31.64
C GLY A 187 -0.49 16.46 -30.86
N GLY A 188 -1.31 17.00 -29.95
CA GLY A 188 -0.90 18.06 -29.03
C GLY A 188 0.10 17.55 -27.98
N ALA A 189 -0.24 16.45 -27.30
CA ALA A 189 0.61 15.84 -26.28
C ALA A 189 1.97 15.41 -26.85
N VAL A 190 1.97 14.77 -28.02
CA VAL A 190 3.21 14.34 -28.71
C VAL A 190 4.10 15.53 -29.07
N ARG A 191 3.54 16.64 -29.56
CA ARG A 191 4.34 17.85 -29.88
C ARG A 191 5.02 18.44 -28.66
N VAL A 192 4.32 18.52 -27.52
CA VAL A 192 4.90 19.02 -26.26
C VAL A 192 6.02 18.09 -25.78
N LEU A 193 5.80 16.77 -25.83
CA LEU A 193 6.79 15.77 -25.46
C LEU A 193 8.05 15.88 -26.34
N LEU A 194 7.88 15.88 -27.67
CA LEU A 194 8.98 15.99 -28.64
C LEU A 194 9.77 17.28 -28.48
N HIS A 195 9.11 18.42 -28.22
CA HIS A 195 9.81 19.67 -27.94
C HIS A 195 10.72 19.52 -26.71
N ARG A 196 10.24 18.92 -25.63
CA ARG A 196 11.06 18.69 -24.42
C ARG A 196 12.20 17.71 -24.67
N MET A 197 11.96 16.62 -25.39
CA MET A 197 12.99 15.65 -25.75
C MET A 197 14.06 16.26 -26.66
N GLN A 198 13.67 17.15 -27.57
CA GLN A 198 14.60 17.90 -28.42
C GLN A 198 15.49 18.84 -27.59
N GLN A 199 14.91 19.56 -26.63
CA GLN A 199 15.69 20.41 -25.71
C GLN A 199 16.66 19.59 -24.84
N ALA A 200 16.31 18.35 -24.52
CA ALA A 200 17.16 17.41 -23.81
C ALA A 200 18.20 16.72 -24.72
N GLY A 201 18.18 16.97 -26.04
CA GLY A 201 19.10 16.34 -27.00
C GLY A 201 18.79 14.87 -27.31
N GLU A 202 17.64 14.35 -26.90
CA GLU A 202 17.24 12.94 -27.09
C GLU A 202 16.73 12.65 -28.52
N VAL A 203 16.21 13.68 -29.20
CA VAL A 203 15.72 13.62 -30.58
C VAL A 203 16.11 14.88 -31.35
N VAL A 204 16.20 14.78 -32.67
CA VAL A 204 16.48 15.90 -33.57
C VAL A 204 15.31 16.14 -34.51
N ASN A 205 15.02 17.40 -34.82
CA ASN A 205 13.98 17.77 -35.77
C ASN A 205 14.62 18.22 -37.10
N THR A 206 14.29 17.53 -38.18
CA THR A 206 14.70 17.87 -39.55
C THR A 206 13.45 18.09 -40.40
N GLY A 207 13.14 19.35 -40.72
CA GLY A 207 12.03 19.68 -41.61
C GLY A 207 10.65 19.27 -41.10
N GLY A 208 10.44 19.25 -39.78
CA GLY A 208 9.16 18.86 -39.16
C GLY A 208 9.02 17.36 -38.88
N ARG A 209 10.07 16.57 -39.15
CA ARG A 209 10.18 15.16 -38.79
C ARG A 209 11.20 14.98 -37.68
N TYR A 210 10.91 14.11 -36.74
CA TYR A 210 11.76 13.82 -35.58
C TYR A 210 12.49 12.50 -35.81
N ALA A 211 13.78 12.45 -35.49
CA ALA A 211 14.63 11.26 -35.60
C ALA A 211 15.58 11.18 -34.40
N LEU A 212 16.25 10.03 -34.25
CA LEU A 212 17.33 9.88 -33.26
C LEU A 212 18.56 10.71 -33.67
N PRO A 213 19.31 11.30 -32.70
CA PRO A 213 20.53 12.02 -33.00
C PRO A 213 21.59 11.12 -33.68
N PRO A 214 22.45 11.69 -34.55
CA PRO A 214 23.54 10.94 -35.18
C PRO A 214 24.48 10.37 -34.09
N GLY A 215 24.62 9.04 -34.03
CA GLY A 215 25.46 8.34 -33.04
C GLY A 215 24.68 7.55 -31.98
N ASN A 216 23.35 7.67 -31.91
CA ASN A 216 22.50 6.90 -30.99
C ASN A 216 21.93 5.63 -31.65
N THR A 217 22.73 4.94 -32.47
CA THR A 217 22.32 3.70 -33.14
C THR A 217 22.59 2.50 -32.25
N GLY A 218 21.54 2.04 -31.56
CA GLY A 218 21.51 0.71 -30.95
C GLY A 218 22.23 0.59 -29.61
N ASN A 219 21.60 1.06 -28.54
CA ASN A 219 21.66 0.34 -27.27
C ASN A 219 20.22 -0.01 -26.90
N GLY A 220 19.90 -1.30 -27.00
CA GLY A 220 18.64 -1.82 -26.48
C GLY A 220 18.51 -1.37 -25.02
N VAL A 221 17.44 -0.63 -24.73
CA VAL A 221 17.09 -0.25 -23.37
C VAL A 221 16.71 -1.55 -22.65
N THR A 222 17.72 -2.21 -22.08
CA THR A 222 17.49 -3.14 -20.99
C THR A 222 17.11 -2.27 -19.80
N HIS A 223 15.88 -2.44 -19.31
CA HIS A 223 15.56 -2.11 -17.93
C HIS A 223 16.52 -2.93 -17.05
N THR A 224 17.70 -2.40 -16.79
CA THR A 224 18.52 -2.86 -15.68
C THR A 224 17.81 -2.32 -14.44
N GLY A 225 17.35 -3.27 -13.62
CA GLY A 225 16.55 -3.01 -12.44
C GLY A 225 17.15 -1.88 -11.60
N ALA A 226 16.28 -0.96 -11.19
CA ALA A 226 16.63 -0.03 -10.14
C ALA A 226 16.98 -0.85 -8.90
N ASP A 227 18.22 -0.74 -8.44
CA ASP A 227 18.67 -1.27 -7.16
C ASP A 227 17.72 -0.79 -6.04
N PRO A 228 17.17 -1.68 -5.21
CA PRO A 228 16.17 -1.28 -4.22
C PRO A 228 16.87 -0.89 -2.93
N VAL A 229 17.33 0.36 -2.80
CA VAL A 229 17.58 0.89 -1.44
C VAL A 229 17.34 2.39 -1.38
N THR A 230 16.18 2.79 -0.88
CA THR A 230 16.10 3.94 0.02
C THR A 230 15.13 3.58 1.12
N ALA A 231 15.70 3.27 2.28
CA ALA A 231 14.98 3.02 3.50
C ALA A 231 14.06 4.20 3.80
N LEU A 232 12.79 3.89 4.09
CA LEU A 232 11.86 4.82 4.70
C LEU A 232 12.52 5.39 5.97
N HIS A 233 12.88 6.67 5.93
CA HIS A 233 13.46 7.37 7.06
C HIS A 233 12.36 7.50 8.14
N LEU A 234 12.37 6.58 9.10
CA LEU A 234 11.61 6.71 10.34
C LEU A 234 12.12 7.98 11.04
N LEU A 235 11.21 8.94 11.24
CA LEU A 235 11.45 10.07 12.14
C LEU A 235 11.85 9.52 13.52
N PRO A 236 12.85 10.11 14.19
CA PRO A 236 13.31 9.62 15.49
C PRO A 236 12.21 9.83 16.54
N GLY A 237 11.57 8.72 16.95
CA GLY A 237 10.74 8.67 18.14
C GLY A 237 11.61 8.80 19.39
N GLY A 238 11.21 9.71 20.28
CA GLY A 238 11.92 10.01 21.52
C GLY A 238 12.01 8.83 22.50
N ASP A 239 13.13 8.86 23.23
CA ASP A 239 13.50 8.18 24.47
C ASP A 239 12.54 7.12 25.04
N THR A 240 12.95 5.86 24.93
CA THR A 240 12.49 4.77 25.80
C THR A 240 13.43 4.64 26.99
N PRO A 241 12.94 4.58 28.25
CA PRO A 241 13.77 4.20 29.37
C PRO A 241 14.06 2.70 29.34
N ALA A 242 15.28 2.37 29.77
CA ALA A 242 15.93 1.07 29.67
C ALA A 242 15.11 -0.12 30.23
N THR A 243 15.21 -1.22 29.50
CA THR A 243 14.66 -2.55 29.79
C THR A 243 15.17 -3.11 31.12
N ALA A 244 14.30 -3.17 32.14
CA ALA A 244 14.49 -4.06 33.28
C ALA A 244 13.84 -5.41 32.96
N ALA A 245 14.64 -6.48 32.90
CA ALA A 245 14.16 -7.84 32.67
C ALA A 245 13.16 -8.25 33.77
N ALA A 246 11.90 -8.47 33.38
CA ALA A 246 10.85 -8.91 34.28
C ALA A 246 11.16 -10.32 34.81
N ARG A 247 11.56 -10.41 36.09
CA ARG A 247 11.60 -11.68 36.82
C ARG A 247 10.17 -12.11 37.12
N SER A 248 9.81 -13.33 36.74
CA SER A 248 8.50 -13.91 37.04
C SER A 248 8.36 -14.13 38.55
N CYS A 249 7.35 -13.51 39.15
CA CYS A 249 7.00 -13.68 40.56
C CYS A 249 5.70 -14.47 40.70
N CYS A 250 5.54 -15.18 41.82
CA CYS A 250 4.32 -15.89 42.17
C CYS A 250 3.15 -14.91 42.38
N VAL A 251 2.02 -15.16 41.72
CA VAL A 251 0.83 -14.27 41.74
C VAL A 251 0.16 -14.19 43.12
N ALA A 252 0.35 -15.20 43.99
CA ALA A 252 -0.28 -15.23 45.31
C ALA A 252 0.52 -14.48 46.41
N CYS A 253 1.85 -14.41 46.31
CA CYS A 253 2.69 -13.85 47.39
C CYS A 253 3.84 -12.93 46.92
N GLY A 254 4.03 -12.75 45.61
CA GLY A 254 5.04 -11.83 45.05
C GLY A 254 6.49 -12.31 45.11
N ALA A 255 6.76 -13.52 45.62
CA ALA A 255 8.12 -14.06 45.68
C ALA A 255 8.67 -14.47 44.28
N PRO A 256 9.97 -14.26 44.00
CA PRO A 256 10.58 -14.61 42.72
C PRO A 256 10.65 -16.13 42.51
N LEU A 257 10.32 -16.59 41.30
CA LEU A 257 10.36 -18.01 40.95
C LEU A 257 11.80 -18.46 40.58
N PRO A 258 12.21 -19.69 40.97
CA PRO A 258 13.46 -20.27 40.50
C PRO A 258 13.43 -20.52 38.98
N PRO A 259 14.59 -20.52 38.30
CA PRO A 259 14.69 -20.40 36.84
C PRO A 259 14.14 -21.58 36.01
N ASP A 260 13.67 -22.67 36.62
CA ASP A 260 13.37 -23.93 35.93
C ASP A 260 11.91 -24.42 36.07
N ARG A 261 10.93 -23.52 36.19
CA ARG A 261 9.50 -23.92 36.17
C ARG A 261 8.67 -23.02 35.27
N ARG A 262 8.30 -23.52 34.09
CA ARG A 262 7.24 -22.95 33.24
C ARG A 262 5.90 -23.61 33.59
N SER A 263 5.06 -22.86 34.30
CA SER A 263 3.59 -22.98 34.36
C SER A 263 2.92 -24.21 35.01
N THR A 264 1.98 -23.89 35.90
CA THR A 264 0.81 -24.63 36.42
C THR A 264 0.95 -25.65 37.56
N ARG A 265 0.23 -25.34 38.65
CA ARG A 265 -0.28 -26.18 39.75
C ARG A 265 0.75 -26.88 40.68
N ALA A 266 1.18 -26.16 41.72
CA ALA A 266 1.54 -26.77 43.00
C ALA A 266 1.15 -25.83 44.15
N PRO A 267 0.53 -26.33 45.24
CA PRO A 267 0.20 -25.48 46.38
C PRO A 267 1.47 -25.05 47.12
N CYS A 268 1.49 -23.81 47.58
CA CYS A 268 2.57 -23.25 48.39
C CYS A 268 2.59 -24.01 49.73
N VAL A 269 3.62 -24.83 49.96
CA VAL A 269 3.76 -25.55 51.23
C VAL A 269 4.39 -24.60 52.24
N GLU A 270 3.55 -24.11 53.15
CA GLU A 270 3.90 -23.34 54.33
C GLU A 270 4.78 -24.19 55.26
N ARG A 271 6.00 -23.75 55.58
CA ARG A 271 6.74 -24.25 56.75
C ARG A 271 6.51 -23.27 57.90
N ALA A 272 5.73 -23.71 58.87
CA ALA A 272 5.64 -23.11 60.19
C ALA A 272 6.93 -23.38 60.99
N ALA A 273 7.33 -22.36 61.76
CA ALA A 273 8.33 -22.31 62.85
C ALA A 273 9.77 -22.78 62.55
#